data_AF-A0AAD8A6F5-F1
#
_entry.id   AF-A0AAD8A6F5-F1
#
_cell.length_a   1.000
_cell.length_b   1.000
_cell.length_c   1.000
_cell.angle_alpha   90.00
_cell.angle_beta   90.00
_cell.angle_gamma   90.00
#
_symmetry.space_group_name_H-M   'P 1'
#
loop_
_entity.id
_entity.type
_entity.pdbx_description
1 polymer ?
#
loop_
_entity_poly.entity_id
_entity_poly.type
_entity_poly.pdbx_seq_one_letter_code
_entity_poly.pdbx_strand_id
1 'polypeptide(L)'
;MTDDTLMDRIFAYFDKGMRQYLDLENFVMMMSLFIRGSLEEKIDYCFQVYNLLKDGFLIKDTIVPLMRKYIVRQPADEDVEEAIR
;
A
#
# COMPACT_ATOMS: atom_id res chain seq x y z
N MET A 1 -8.89 1.48 -12.27
CA MET A 1 -9.57 1.31 -10.96
C MET A 1 -8.49 1.27 -9.90
N THR A 2 -8.52 2.18 -8.93
CA THR A 2 -7.60 2.18 -7.78
C THR A 2 -7.67 0.82 -7.09
N ASP A 3 -6.54 0.28 -6.63
CA ASP A 3 -6.57 -0.99 -5.90
C ASP A 3 -7.08 -0.77 -4.49
N ASP A 4 -8.40 -0.89 -4.31
CA ASP A 4 -9.09 -0.74 -3.02
C ASP A 4 -8.42 -1.57 -1.91
N THR A 5 -7.89 -2.74 -2.27
CA THR A 5 -7.16 -3.64 -1.34
C THR A 5 -5.90 -3.01 -0.76
N LEU A 6 -5.13 -2.24 -1.55
CA LEU A 6 -3.92 -1.58 -1.07
C LEU A 6 -4.28 -0.35 -0.22
N MET A 7 -5.29 0.41 -0.66
CA MET A 7 -5.77 1.58 0.08
C MET A 7 -6.31 1.19 1.47
N ASP A 8 -7.06 0.09 1.57
CA ASP A 8 -7.55 -0.43 2.84
C ASP A 8 -6.40 -0.81 3.79
N ARG A 9 -5.30 -1.34 3.26
CA ARG A 9 -4.12 -1.73 4.06
C ARG A 9 -3.32 -0.54 4.53
N ILE A 10 -3.13 0.42 3.64
CA ILE A 10 -2.52 1.72 3.97
C ILE A 10 -3.30 2.34 5.13
N PHE A 11 -4.63 2.34 5.02
CA PHE A 11 -5.52 2.87 6.04
C PHE A 11 -5.43 2.08 7.36
N ALA A 12 -5.51 0.75 7.31
CA ALA A 12 -5.48 -0.12 8.48
C ALA A 12 -4.17 -0.03 9.29
N TYR A 13 -3.06 0.37 8.66
CA TYR A 13 -1.82 0.64 9.38
C TYR A 13 -1.93 1.87 10.30
N PHE A 14 -2.59 2.93 9.83
CA PHE A 14 -2.77 4.16 10.61
C PHE A 14 -3.97 4.07 11.57
N ASP A 15 -4.98 3.28 11.24
CA ASP A 15 -6.09 2.97 12.15
C ASP A 15 -5.68 1.92 13.19
N LYS A 16 -4.90 2.37 14.19
CA LYS A 16 -4.43 1.54 15.31
C LYS A 16 -5.58 1.01 16.20
N GLY A 17 -6.81 1.50 16.01
CA GLY A 17 -7.96 1.17 16.86
C GLY A 17 -9.07 0.37 16.19
N MET A 18 -8.91 -0.03 14.92
CA MET A 18 -10.00 -0.63 14.10
C MET A 18 -11.26 0.24 14.10
N ARG A 19 -11.10 1.56 14.19
CA ARG A 19 -12.17 2.53 14.32
C ARG A 19 -12.85 2.83 12.99
N GLN A 20 -12.27 2.39 11.86
CA GLN A 20 -12.75 2.65 10.49
C GLN A 20 -12.76 4.16 10.13
N TYR A 21 -12.06 5.00 10.89
CA TYR A 21 -11.83 6.41 10.59
C TYR A 21 -10.43 6.83 11.07
N LEU A 22 -9.82 7.81 10.41
CA LEU A 22 -8.62 8.48 10.91
C LEU A 22 -9.02 9.81 11.53
N ASP A 23 -8.53 10.08 12.74
CA ASP A 23 -8.56 11.43 13.29
C ASP A 23 -7.49 12.31 12.62
N LEU A 24 -7.50 13.60 12.94
CA LEU A 24 -6.55 14.57 12.39
C LEU A 24 -5.10 14.16 12.62
N GLU A 25 -4.79 13.61 13.79
CA GLU A 25 -3.43 13.21 14.15
C GLU A 25 -2.95 12.07 13.25
N ASN A 26 -3.74 11.00 13.11
CA ASN A 26 -3.39 9.88 12.25
C ASN A 26 -3.31 10.28 10.78
N PHE A 27 -4.19 11.18 10.32
CA PHE A 27 -4.13 11.71 8.97
C PHE A 27 -2.85 12.54 8.72
N VAL A 28 -2.48 13.43 9.64
CA VAL A 28 -1.26 14.24 9.52
C VAL A 28 0.00 13.36 9.58
N MET A 29 0.03 12.35 10.44
CA MET A 29 1.12 11.36 10.48
C MET A 29 1.27 10.62 9.15
N MET A 30 0.15 10.15 8.59
CA MET A 30 0.12 9.54 7.27
C MET A 30 0.72 10.49 6.22
N MET A 31 0.21 11.71 6.10
CA MET A 31 0.70 12.67 5.11
C MET A 31 2.17 13.06 5.31
N SER A 32 2.63 13.16 6.56
CA SER A 32 4.04 13.43 6.88
C SER A 32 4.94 12.34 6.31
N LEU A 33 4.58 11.07 6.49
CA LEU A 33 5.32 9.94 5.94
C LEU A 33 5.33 9.96 4.40
N PHE A 34 4.16 10.14 3.77
CA PHE A 34 4.05 10.11 2.31
C PHE A 34 4.83 11.26 1.64
N ILE A 35 4.74 12.47 2.18
CA ILE A 35 5.33 13.66 1.56
C ILE A 35 6.79 13.85 1.97
N ARG A 36 7.11 13.70 3.27
CA ARG A 36 8.40 14.09 3.85
C ARG A 36 9.15 12.95 4.55
N GLY A 37 8.59 11.75 4.60
CA GLY A 37 9.23 10.60 5.24
C GLY A 37 10.59 10.30 4.64
N SER A 38 11.53 9.97 5.51
CA SER A 38 12.83 9.43 5.16
C SER A 38 12.70 8.10 4.42
N LEU A 39 13.77 7.69 3.75
CA LEU A 39 13.80 6.39 3.08
C LEU A 39 13.58 5.25 4.09
N GLU A 40 14.17 5.35 5.28
CA GLU A 40 14.05 4.34 6.33
C GLU A 40 12.61 4.20 6.82
N GLU A 41 11.94 5.31 7.13
CA GLU A 41 10.52 5.30 7.53
C GLU A 41 9.62 4.74 6.43
N LYS A 42 9.92 5.06 5.17
CA LYS A 42 9.16 4.54 4.02
C LYS A 42 9.37 3.04 3.82
N ILE A 43 10.59 2.54 4.01
CA ILE A 43 10.89 1.10 3.93
C ILE A 43 10.15 0.35 5.05
N ASP A 44 10.26 0.83 6.28
CA ASP A 44 9.57 0.21 7.42
C ASP A 44 8.06 0.19 7.18
N TYR A 45 7.49 1.33 6.81
CA TYR A 45 6.08 1.42 6.49
C TYR A 45 5.64 0.47 5.36
N CYS A 46 6.38 0.47 4.25
CA CYS A 46 6.09 -0.41 3.12
C CYS A 46 6.07 -1.87 3.57
N PHE A 47 7.06 -2.29 4.37
CA PHE A 47 7.09 -3.64 4.94
C PHE A 47 5.84 -3.94 5.77
N GLN A 48 5.43 -3.02 6.65
CA GLN A 48 4.28 -3.23 7.53
C GLN A 48 2.95 -3.32 6.79
N VAL A 49 2.77 -2.60 5.67
CA VAL A 49 1.57 -2.68 4.83
C VAL A 49 1.38 -4.10 4.24
N TYR A 50 2.47 -4.83 4.02
CA TYR A 50 2.42 -6.20 3.51
C TYR A 50 2.50 -7.28 4.60
N ASN A 51 2.99 -6.95 5.80
CA ASN A 51 3.13 -7.85 6.94
C ASN A 51 1.78 -8.11 7.63
N LEU A 52 0.90 -8.88 6.99
CA LEU A 52 -0.47 -9.09 7.47
C LEU A 52 -0.55 -9.75 8.86
N LEU A 53 0.39 -10.65 9.18
CA LEU A 53 0.42 -11.36 10.45
C LEU A 53 1.08 -10.54 11.57
N LYS A 54 1.70 -9.40 11.24
CA LYS A 54 2.44 -8.56 12.19
C LYS A 54 3.51 -9.33 12.97
N ASP A 55 4.08 -10.37 12.36
CA ASP A 55 5.09 -11.26 12.95
C ASP A 55 6.52 -10.91 12.53
N GLY A 56 6.65 -9.96 11.59
CA GLY A 56 7.94 -9.51 11.08
C GLY A 56 8.41 -10.30 9.86
N PHE A 57 7.53 -11.11 9.25
CA PHE A 57 7.84 -11.89 8.07
C PHE A 57 6.83 -11.66 6.94
N LEU A 58 7.35 -11.62 5.72
CA LEU A 58 6.55 -11.53 4.51
C LEU A 58 6.37 -12.93 3.93
N ILE A 59 5.16 -13.47 4.03
CA ILE A 59 4.83 -14.78 3.47
C ILE A 59 4.62 -14.65 1.96
N LYS A 60 5.35 -15.47 1.20
CA LYS A 60 5.32 -15.50 -0.27
C LYS A 60 3.89 -15.58 -0.82
N ASP A 61 3.08 -16.50 -0.29
CA ASP A 61 1.71 -16.74 -0.74
C ASP A 61 0.79 -15.53 -0.53
N THR A 62 1.14 -14.64 0.40
CA THR A 62 0.43 -13.40 0.67
C THR A 62 0.94 -12.25 -0.21
N ILE A 63 2.27 -12.08 -0.32
CA ILE A 63 2.91 -10.98 -1.04
C ILE A 63 2.79 -11.11 -2.56
N VAL A 64 2.98 -12.33 -3.10
CA VAL A 64 3.06 -12.52 -4.55
C VAL A 64 1.77 -12.10 -5.26
N PRO A 65 0.56 -12.47 -4.80
CA PRO A 65 -0.68 -12.00 -5.42
C PRO A 65 -0.82 -10.48 -5.40
N LEU A 66 -0.38 -9.83 -4.31
CA LEU A 66 -0.49 -8.38 -4.12
C LEU A 66 0.46 -7.64 -5.04
N MET A 67 1.73 -8.05 -5.06
CA MET A 67 2.75 -7.41 -5.88
C MET A 67 2.55 -7.69 -7.36
N ARG A 68 2.00 -8.86 -7.74
CA ARG A 68 1.75 -9.21 -9.14
C ARG A 68 0.92 -8.14 -9.84
N LYS A 69 -0.07 -7.56 -9.15
CA LYS A 69 -0.94 -6.51 -9.70
C LYS A 69 -0.19 -5.23 -10.10
N TYR A 70 0.97 -4.97 -9.51
CA TYR A 70 1.77 -3.76 -9.74
C TYR A 70 3.03 -4.00 -10.57
N ILE A 71 3.59 -5.21 -10.51
CA ILE A 71 4.85 -5.56 -11.17
C ILE A 71 4.60 -6.15 -12.56
N VAL A 72 3.51 -6.88 -12.75
CA VAL A 72 3.16 -7.47 -14.04
C VAL A 72 2.27 -6.49 -14.79
N ARG A 73 2.77 -5.93 -15.89
CA ARG A 73 1.95 -5.17 -16.84
C ARG A 73 0.81 -6.05 -17.32
N GLN A 74 -0.43 -5.56 -17.23
CA GLN A 74 -1.54 -6.28 -17.83
C GLN A 74 -1.52 -6.04 -19.34
N PRO A 75 -1.78 -7.06 -20.17
CA PRO A 75 -1.80 -6.89 -21.62
C PRO A 75 -2.78 -5.81 -22.08
N ALA A 76 -3.89 -5.62 -21.35
CA ALA A 76 -4.88 -4.58 -21.63
C ALA A 76 -4.37 -3.14 -21.39
N ASP A 77 -3.31 -2.94 -20.60
CA ASP A 77 -2.72 -1.62 -20.39
C ASP A 77 -1.87 -1.18 -21.59
N GLU A 78 -1.34 -2.13 -22.38
CA GLU A 78 -0.54 -1.86 -23.58
C GLU A 78 -1.43 -1.39 -24.75
N ASP A 79 -2.59 -2.04 -24.96
CA ASP A 79 -3.55 -1.67 -26.01
C ASP A 79 -4.13 -0.25 -25.80
N VAL A 80 -4.30 0.17 -24.55
CA VAL A 80 -4.84 1.50 -24.19
C VAL A 80 -3.78 2.58 -24.37
N GLU A 81 -2.51 2.34 -24.02
CA GLU A 81 -1.42 3.28 -24.28
C GLU A 81 -1.15 3.47 -25.79
N GLU A 82 -1.23 2.40 -26.59
CA GLU A 82 -1.05 2.48 -28.05
C GLU A 82 -2.20 3.22 -28.73
N ALA A 83 -3.44 3.09 -28.26
CA ALA A 83 -4.61 3.80 -28.79
C ALA A 83 -4.64 5.31 -28.45
N ILE A 84 -3.90 5.74 -27.42
CA ILE A 84 -3.82 7.14 -26.98
C ILE A 84 -2.66 7.89 -27.66
N ARG A 85 -1.71 7.17 -28.28
CA ARG A 85 -0.54 7.74 -28.98
C ARG A 85 -0.83 8.07 -30.44
#